data_AF-T0ND95-F1
#
_entry.id   AF-T0ND95-F1
#
_cell.length_a   1.000
_cell.length_b   1.000
_cell.length_c   1.000
_cell.angle_alpha   90.00
_cell.angle_beta   90.00
_cell.angle_gamma   90.00
#
_symmetry.space_group_name_H-M   'P 1'
#
loop_
_entity.id
_entity.type
_entity.pdbx_description
1 polymer ?
#
loop_
_entity_poly.entity_id
_entity_poly.type
_entity_poly.pdbx_seq_one_letter_code
_entity_poly.pdbx_strand_id
1 'polypeptide(L)'
;MITYIDDSDVKNNLPVRECADELREAFISYGKGESDSSPRDRINGKDFVFSTMPAFYEKRGIAGLKTYIFGKNGYRFFVIIFDTADPQRLYAIDANVLGQIRTGAISAMVTSMLVKKKAINYTIIGSGFQAESQLSSISEFYHLENAYVYSRTFDHARKFAQKSSIKVEPVKTFLAFWIRM
;
A
#
# COMPACT_ATOMS: atom_id res chain seq x y z
N MET A 1 15.69 -15.74 -17.77
CA MET A 1 15.06 -16.62 -16.75
C MET A 1 14.04 -15.79 -16.00
N ILE A 2 12.82 -16.31 -15.77
CA ILE A 2 11.76 -15.55 -15.09
C ILE A 2 11.59 -16.12 -13.68
N THR A 3 11.71 -15.27 -12.67
CA THR A 3 11.39 -15.60 -11.28
C THR A 3 10.00 -15.06 -10.97
N TYR A 4 9.09 -15.95 -10.59
CA TYR A 4 7.74 -15.58 -10.15
C TYR A 4 7.70 -15.44 -8.63
N ILE A 5 7.06 -14.39 -8.12
CA ILE A 5 6.87 -14.11 -6.70
C ILE A 5 5.38 -13.88 -6.48
N ASP A 6 4.73 -14.79 -5.75
CA ASP A 6 3.29 -14.70 -5.52
C ASP A 6 2.94 -13.81 -4.31
N ASP A 7 1.65 -13.54 -4.10
CA ASP A 7 1.19 -12.71 -2.99
C ASP A 7 1.53 -13.30 -1.59
N SER A 8 1.71 -14.63 -1.49
CA SER A 8 2.13 -15.30 -0.25
C SER A 8 3.61 -15.07 0.02
N ASP A 9 4.45 -15.19 -1.01
CA ASP A 9 5.87 -14.85 -0.95
C ASP A 9 6.04 -13.38 -0.56
N VAL A 10 5.30 -12.48 -1.18
CA VAL A 10 5.31 -11.05 -0.82
C VAL A 10 4.94 -10.86 0.65
N LYS A 11 3.85 -11.47 1.11
CA LYS A 11 3.38 -11.34 2.49
C LYS A 11 4.43 -11.80 3.51
N ASN A 12 5.14 -12.88 3.20
CA ASN A 12 6.10 -13.49 4.12
C ASN A 12 7.47 -12.81 4.11
N ASN A 13 7.80 -12.08 3.03
CA ASN A 13 9.14 -11.53 2.80
C ASN A 13 9.19 -9.99 2.69
N LEU A 14 8.06 -9.28 2.90
CA LEU A 14 8.03 -7.81 2.85
C LEU A 14 7.49 -7.20 4.16
N PRO A 15 8.31 -7.10 5.22
CA PRO A 15 7.96 -6.39 6.44
C PRO A 15 7.64 -4.91 6.18
N VAL A 16 6.67 -4.33 6.89
CA VAL A 16 6.23 -2.95 6.64
C VAL A 16 7.35 -1.95 6.95
N ARG A 17 8.10 -2.12 8.05
CA ARG A 17 9.25 -1.25 8.37
C ARG A 17 10.29 -1.21 7.26
N GLU A 18 10.70 -2.37 6.75
CA GLU A 18 11.67 -2.46 5.65
C GLU A 18 11.10 -1.85 4.37
N CYS A 19 9.82 -2.11 4.07
CA CYS A 19 9.14 -1.49 2.94
C CYS A 19 9.13 0.04 3.05
N ALA A 20 8.85 0.59 4.24
CA ALA A 20 8.85 2.02 4.48
C ALA A 20 10.26 2.64 4.35
N ASP A 21 11.29 1.97 4.84
CA ASP A 21 12.67 2.44 4.69
C ASP A 21 13.10 2.44 3.23
N GLU A 22 12.77 1.39 2.46
CA GLU A 22 13.07 1.35 1.03
C GLU A 22 12.27 2.40 0.24
N LEU A 23 11.00 2.63 0.61
CA LEU A 23 10.20 3.70 0.02
C LEU A 23 10.84 5.07 0.27
N ARG A 24 11.34 5.34 1.48
CA ARG A 24 12.03 6.60 1.79
C ARG A 24 13.20 6.83 0.85
N GLU A 25 14.03 5.81 0.68
CA GLU A 25 15.21 5.87 -0.18
C GLU A 25 14.83 6.06 -1.66
N ALA A 26 13.77 5.38 -2.12
CA ALA A 26 13.24 5.56 -3.47
C ALA A 26 12.74 6.99 -3.71
N PHE A 27 12.02 7.60 -2.75
CA PHE A 27 11.58 9.00 -2.85
C PHE A 27 12.75 9.98 -2.82
N ILE A 28 13.78 9.73 -2.02
CA ILE A 28 15.00 10.56 -2.00
C ILE A 28 15.72 10.47 -3.35
N SER A 29 15.90 9.27 -3.89
CA SER A 29 16.56 9.06 -5.19
C SER A 29 15.77 9.72 -6.33
N TYR A 30 14.44 9.60 -6.32
CA TYR A 30 13.56 10.32 -7.26
C TYR A 30 13.71 11.84 -7.15
N GLY A 31 13.72 12.38 -5.92
CA GLY A 31 13.88 13.82 -5.68
C GLY A 31 15.24 14.38 -6.12
N LYS A 32 16.27 13.54 -6.20
CA LYS A 32 17.60 13.89 -6.72
C LYS A 32 17.74 13.74 -8.23
N GLY A 33 16.73 13.19 -8.91
CA GLY A 33 16.80 12.87 -10.34
C GLY A 33 17.66 11.65 -10.67
N GLU A 34 18.04 10.86 -9.67
CA GLU A 34 18.77 9.59 -9.86
C GLU A 34 17.82 8.46 -10.30
N SER A 35 16.55 8.55 -9.92
CA SER A 35 15.48 7.62 -10.30
C SER A 35 14.34 8.38 -10.96
N ASP A 36 13.55 7.71 -11.81
CA ASP A 36 12.41 8.35 -12.48
C ASP A 36 11.18 7.45 -12.54
N SER A 37 10.02 8.07 -12.73
CA SER A 37 8.75 7.39 -12.94
C SER A 37 7.88 8.19 -13.90
N SER A 38 7.18 7.50 -14.80
CA SER A 38 6.20 8.17 -15.65
C SER A 38 4.83 8.24 -14.96
N PRO A 39 4.02 9.26 -15.28
CA PRO A 39 2.61 9.27 -14.90
C PRO A 39 1.91 7.98 -15.31
N ARG A 40 0.89 7.60 -14.54
CA ARG A 40 0.05 6.44 -14.87
C ARG A 40 -0.62 6.65 -16.22
N ASP A 41 -0.38 5.76 -17.15
CA ASP A 41 -1.13 5.69 -18.40
C ASP A 41 -2.33 4.74 -18.26
N ARG A 42 -3.42 5.04 -18.98
CA ARG A 42 -4.66 4.28 -18.94
C ARG A 42 -5.24 4.13 -20.33
N ILE A 43 -5.46 2.88 -20.73
CA ILE A 43 -6.16 2.53 -21.95
C ILE A 43 -7.54 1.99 -21.57
N ASN A 44 -8.58 2.68 -22.04
CA ASN A 44 -9.96 2.28 -21.82
C ASN A 44 -10.39 1.33 -22.95
N GLY A 45 -10.72 0.10 -22.60
CA GLY A 45 -11.49 -0.81 -23.46
C GLY A 45 -12.99 -0.64 -23.22
N LYS A 46 -13.81 -1.44 -23.91
CA LYS A 46 -15.27 -1.39 -23.78
C LYS A 46 -15.75 -1.66 -22.34
N ASP A 47 -15.21 -2.70 -21.71
CA ASP A 47 -15.65 -3.21 -20.41
C ASP A 47 -14.50 -3.35 -19.40
N PHE A 48 -13.34 -2.76 -19.71
CA PHE A 48 -12.15 -2.81 -18.86
C PHE A 48 -11.26 -1.56 -19.02
N VAL A 49 -10.42 -1.33 -18.02
CA VAL A 49 -9.33 -0.35 -18.07
C VAL A 49 -8.02 -1.10 -17.84
N PHE A 50 -7.07 -0.92 -18.74
CA PHE A 50 -5.68 -1.38 -18.59
C PHE A 50 -4.81 -0.19 -18.20
N SER A 51 -4.02 -0.32 -17.14
CA SER A 51 -3.22 0.77 -16.59
C SER A 51 -1.78 0.36 -16.38
N THR A 52 -0.85 1.24 -16.70
CA THR A 52 0.60 1.02 -16.54
C THR A 52 1.24 2.16 -15.75
N MET A 53 2.27 1.83 -14.98
CA MET A 53 3.02 2.76 -14.14
C MET A 53 4.51 2.37 -14.19
N PRO A 54 5.27 2.82 -15.21
CA PRO A 54 6.68 2.50 -15.35
C PRO A 54 7.56 3.39 -14.46
N ALA A 55 8.67 2.82 -13.98
CA ALA A 55 9.69 3.51 -13.21
C ALA A 55 11.03 2.75 -13.28
N PHE A 56 12.12 3.44 -12.97
CA PHE A 56 13.38 2.81 -12.62
C PHE A 56 13.88 3.32 -11.28
N TYR A 57 14.66 2.50 -10.59
CA TYR A 57 15.21 2.79 -9.28
C TYR A 57 16.70 2.44 -9.25
N GLU A 58 17.51 3.49 -9.34
CA GLU A 58 18.95 3.40 -9.60
C GLU A 58 19.71 2.70 -8.48
N LYS A 59 19.39 3.02 -7.21
CA LYS A 59 20.07 2.43 -6.03
C LYS A 59 20.03 0.91 -6.02
N ARG A 60 19.01 0.30 -6.63
CA ARG A 60 18.84 -1.16 -6.70
C ARG A 60 19.13 -1.75 -8.08
N GLY A 61 19.47 -0.93 -9.08
CA GLY A 61 19.72 -1.39 -10.45
C GLY A 61 18.50 -2.09 -11.05
N ILE A 62 17.30 -1.54 -10.84
CA ILE A 62 16.06 -2.15 -11.33
C ILE A 62 15.23 -1.17 -12.15
N ALA A 63 14.61 -1.67 -13.22
CA ALA A 63 13.63 -0.93 -14.02
C ALA A 63 12.41 -1.81 -14.27
N GLY A 64 11.21 -1.24 -14.26
CA GLY A 64 10.01 -2.05 -14.34
C GLY A 64 8.73 -1.24 -14.40
N LEU A 65 7.61 -1.93 -14.23
CA LEU A 65 6.31 -1.29 -14.17
C LEU A 65 5.33 -2.08 -13.32
N LYS A 66 4.46 -1.34 -12.63
CA LYS A 66 3.21 -1.90 -12.14
C LYS A 66 2.16 -1.79 -13.24
N THR A 67 1.51 -2.89 -13.56
CA THR A 67 0.37 -2.93 -14.47
C THR A 67 -0.85 -3.54 -13.80
N TYR A 68 -2.03 -3.15 -14.23
CA TYR A 68 -3.26 -3.81 -13.82
C TYR A 68 -4.36 -3.68 -14.85
N ILE A 69 -5.25 -4.67 -14.83
CA ILE A 69 -6.53 -4.63 -15.53
C ILE A 69 -7.65 -4.62 -14.49
N PHE A 70 -8.67 -3.82 -14.73
CA PHE A 70 -9.90 -3.80 -13.95
C PHE A 70 -11.08 -3.72 -14.90
N GLY A 71 -12.09 -4.57 -14.73
CA GLY A 71 -13.28 -4.59 -15.57
C GLY A 71 -14.38 -5.49 -15.04
N LYS A 72 -15.38 -5.76 -15.89
CA LYS A 72 -16.56 -6.57 -15.52
C LYS A 72 -16.20 -7.96 -14.98
N ASN A 73 -15.11 -8.56 -15.46
CA ASN A 73 -14.66 -9.90 -15.07
C ASN A 73 -13.68 -9.91 -13.88
N GLY A 74 -13.56 -8.79 -13.16
CA GLY A 74 -12.69 -8.66 -12.00
C GLY A 74 -11.47 -7.79 -12.28
N TYR A 75 -10.42 -8.02 -11.47
CA TYR A 75 -9.20 -7.25 -11.52
C TYR A 75 -7.97 -8.13 -11.29
N ARG A 76 -6.83 -7.68 -11.79
CA ARG A 76 -5.54 -8.28 -11.49
C ARG A 76 -4.47 -7.20 -11.49
N PHE A 77 -3.64 -7.18 -10.45
CA PHE A 77 -2.48 -6.30 -10.35
C PHE A 77 -1.21 -7.13 -10.49
N PHE A 78 -0.24 -6.61 -11.23
CA PHE A 78 1.01 -7.30 -11.51
C PHE A 78 2.17 -6.31 -11.57
N VAL A 79 3.36 -6.75 -11.20
CA VAL A 79 4.60 -5.97 -11.32
C VAL A 79 5.62 -6.79 -12.09
N ILE A 80 6.28 -6.13 -13.05
CA ILE A 80 7.38 -6.71 -13.82
C ILE A 80 8.61 -5.86 -13.55
N ILE A 81 9.73 -6.51 -13.23
CA ILE A 81 11.00 -5.86 -12.93
C ILE A 81 12.13 -6.54 -13.70
N PHE A 82 12.96 -5.73 -14.34
CA PHE A 82 14.21 -6.11 -14.97
C PHE A 82 15.38 -5.67 -14.09
N ASP A 83 16.41 -6.51 -14.04
CA ASP A 83 17.76 -6.10 -13.59
C ASP A 83 18.38 -5.24 -14.71
N THR A 84 18.86 -4.04 -14.37
CA THR A 84 19.42 -3.11 -15.37
C THR A 84 20.83 -3.48 -15.81
N ALA A 85 21.55 -4.31 -15.04
CA ALA A 85 22.87 -4.83 -15.39
C ALA A 85 22.77 -6.15 -16.18
N ASP A 86 21.75 -6.97 -15.93
CA ASP A 86 21.47 -8.21 -16.66
C ASP A 86 19.98 -8.31 -17.07
N PRO A 87 19.59 -7.75 -18.23
CA PRO A 87 18.20 -7.74 -18.69
C PRO A 87 17.58 -9.12 -18.91
N GLN A 88 18.36 -10.20 -18.86
CA GLN A 88 17.84 -11.57 -18.92
C GLN A 88 17.22 -12.03 -17.58
N ARG A 89 17.46 -11.29 -16.48
CA ARG A 89 16.82 -11.49 -15.18
C ARG A 89 15.53 -10.69 -15.11
N LEU A 90 14.43 -11.41 -15.12
CA LEU A 90 13.08 -10.87 -15.07
C LEU A 90 12.35 -11.39 -13.84
N TYR A 91 11.75 -10.48 -13.09
CA TYR A 91 10.92 -10.80 -11.94
C TYR A 91 9.47 -10.43 -12.25
N ALA A 92 8.58 -11.35 -11.92
CA ALA A 92 7.15 -11.25 -12.19
C ALA A 92 6.41 -11.44 -10.86
N ILE A 93 5.74 -10.40 -10.37
CA ILE A 93 5.29 -10.30 -8.98
C ILE A 93 3.78 -10.03 -8.93
N ASP A 94 3.02 -10.85 -8.20
CA ASP A 94 1.62 -10.52 -7.88
C ASP A 94 1.56 -9.26 -7.00
N ALA A 95 0.65 -8.34 -7.33
CA ALA A 95 0.70 -7.00 -6.76
C ALA A 95 -0.53 -6.59 -5.94
N ASN A 96 -1.34 -7.55 -5.46
CA ASN A 96 -2.45 -7.25 -4.56
C ASN A 96 -1.90 -6.94 -3.16
N VAL A 97 -1.17 -7.89 -2.57
CA VAL A 97 -0.57 -7.75 -1.23
C VAL A 97 0.55 -6.73 -1.27
N LEU A 98 1.41 -6.75 -2.29
CA LEU A 98 2.44 -5.72 -2.49
C LEU A 98 1.83 -4.31 -2.52
N GLY A 99 0.72 -4.15 -3.25
CA GLY A 99 -0.03 -2.91 -3.32
C GLY A 99 -0.61 -2.48 -1.97
N GLN A 100 -1.09 -3.43 -1.18
CA GLN A 100 -1.65 -3.21 0.15
C GLN A 100 -0.56 -2.76 1.14
N ILE A 101 0.54 -3.52 1.25
CA ILE A 101 1.66 -3.26 2.16
C ILE A 101 2.29 -1.90 1.87
N ARG A 102 2.69 -1.64 0.61
CA ARG A 102 3.38 -0.39 0.26
C ARG A 102 2.53 0.85 0.52
N THR A 103 1.21 0.74 0.37
CA THR A 103 0.27 1.86 0.57
C THR A 103 0.08 2.19 2.06
N GLY A 104 0.05 1.17 2.91
CA GLY A 104 0.10 1.37 4.37
C GLY A 104 1.46 1.90 4.82
N ALA A 105 2.55 1.30 4.33
CA ALA A 105 3.93 1.64 4.68
C ALA A 105 4.26 3.11 4.36
N ILE A 106 3.94 3.60 3.16
CA ILE A 106 4.18 5.01 2.80
C ILE A 106 3.39 5.96 3.72
N SER A 107 2.16 5.60 4.07
CA SER A 107 1.30 6.44 4.91
C SER A 107 1.85 6.52 6.34
N ALA A 108 2.28 5.39 6.91
CA ALA A 108 2.92 5.32 8.22
C ALA A 108 4.27 6.04 8.24
N MET A 109 5.09 5.86 7.20
CA MET A 109 6.37 6.55 7.03
C MET A 109 6.20 8.07 7.05
N VAL A 110 5.32 8.62 6.21
CA VAL A 110 5.08 10.06 6.15
C VAL A 110 4.51 10.56 7.48
N THR A 111 3.60 9.81 8.10
CA THR A 111 3.05 10.16 9.42
C THR A 111 4.17 10.25 10.47
N SER A 112 5.13 9.33 10.48
CA SER A 112 6.32 9.34 11.37
C SER A 112 7.20 10.57 11.25
N MET A 113 7.20 11.21 10.08
CA MET A 113 7.94 12.45 9.86
C MET A 113 7.21 13.64 10.46
N LEU A 114 5.87 13.65 10.37
CA LEU A 114 5.00 14.75 10.76
C LEU A 114 4.60 14.72 12.24
N VAL A 115 4.30 13.54 12.79
CA VAL A 115 3.77 13.38 14.16
C VAL A 115 4.87 12.84 15.08
N LYS A 116 5.32 13.69 16.02
CA LYS A 116 6.42 13.37 16.95
C LYS A 116 6.00 12.58 18.19
N LYS A 117 4.70 12.51 18.51
CA LYS A 117 4.20 11.74 19.65
C LYS A 117 4.42 10.25 19.42
N LYS A 118 4.75 9.49 20.46
CA LYS A 118 4.87 8.01 20.35
C LYS A 118 3.52 7.29 20.46
N ALA A 119 2.55 7.93 21.10
CA ALA A 119 1.21 7.43 21.31
C ALA A 119 0.22 8.35 20.58
N ILE A 120 -0.70 7.76 19.81
CA ILE A 120 -1.65 8.50 18.97
C ILE A 120 -3.05 7.86 19.04
N ASN A 121 -4.07 8.70 18.83
CA ASN A 121 -5.37 8.23 18.38
C ASN A 121 -5.32 8.10 16.85
N TYR A 122 -5.82 6.98 16.31
CA TYR A 122 -5.83 6.73 14.88
C TYR A 122 -7.23 6.41 14.39
N THR A 123 -7.62 7.05 13.30
CA THR A 123 -9.00 6.97 12.82
C THR A 123 -9.03 6.65 11.33
N ILE A 124 -9.79 5.62 10.98
CA ILE A 124 -9.92 5.13 9.61
C ILE A 124 -11.31 5.46 9.07
N ILE A 125 -11.35 6.14 7.93
CA ILE A 125 -12.57 6.33 7.15
C ILE A 125 -12.58 5.31 6.01
N GLY A 126 -13.52 4.38 6.08
CA GLY A 126 -13.64 3.24 5.18
C GLY A 126 -13.07 1.97 5.80
N SER A 127 -13.74 0.84 5.59
CA SER A 127 -13.37 -0.46 6.13
C SER A 127 -13.11 -1.49 5.02
N GLY A 128 -12.50 -1.02 3.92
CA GLY A 128 -12.19 -1.83 2.74
C GLY A 128 -10.79 -2.44 2.78
N PHE A 129 -10.35 -3.00 1.66
CA PHE A 129 -9.07 -3.71 1.54
C PHE A 129 -7.85 -2.91 2.04
N GLN A 130 -7.79 -1.60 1.77
CA GLN A 130 -6.68 -0.76 2.22
C GLN A 130 -6.74 -0.37 3.71
N ALA A 131 -7.91 -0.47 4.36
CA ALA A 131 -8.04 -0.15 5.78
C ALA A 131 -7.21 -1.08 6.66
N GLU A 132 -7.07 -2.35 6.26
CA GLU A 132 -6.28 -3.36 6.98
C GLU A 132 -4.79 -2.99 6.99
N SER A 133 -4.21 -2.65 5.83
CA SER A 133 -2.81 -2.22 5.79
C SER A 133 -2.57 -0.88 6.46
N GLN A 134 -3.50 0.06 6.36
CA GLN A 134 -3.37 1.35 7.05
C GLN A 134 -3.28 1.14 8.57
N LEU A 135 -4.17 0.30 9.14
CA LEU A 135 -4.15 -0.03 10.56
C LEU A 135 -2.90 -0.81 10.96
N SER A 136 -2.53 -1.85 10.21
CA SER A 136 -1.36 -2.66 10.56
C SER A 136 -0.08 -1.84 10.44
N SER A 137 0.09 -1.09 9.35
CA SER A 137 1.29 -0.28 9.14
C SER A 137 1.45 0.82 10.17
N ILE A 138 0.39 1.56 10.53
CA ILE A 138 0.55 2.62 11.54
C ILE A 138 0.87 2.05 12.93
N SER A 139 0.36 0.87 13.25
CA SER A 139 0.62 0.20 14.54
C SER A 139 2.07 -0.26 14.71
N GLU A 140 2.83 -0.44 13.62
CA GLU A 140 4.26 -0.73 13.70
C GLU A 140 5.12 0.49 14.05
N PHE A 141 4.57 1.70 13.85
CA PHE A 141 5.27 2.97 14.07
C PHE A 141 4.87 3.62 15.38
N TYR A 142 3.66 3.34 15.88
CA TYR A 142 3.07 4.03 17.01
C TYR A 142 2.35 3.09 17.97
N HIS A 143 2.31 3.50 19.24
CA HIS A 143 1.32 2.98 20.17
C HIS A 143 -0.04 3.63 19.85
N LEU A 144 -1.05 2.81 19.54
CA LEU A 144 -2.40 3.31 19.30
C LEU A 144 -3.16 3.36 20.63
N GLU A 145 -3.35 4.56 21.19
CA GLU A 145 -4.12 4.74 22.43
C GLU A 145 -5.59 4.38 22.19
N ASN A 146 -6.13 4.91 21.09
CA ASN A 146 -7.42 4.53 20.57
C ASN A 146 -7.32 4.38 19.05
N ALA A 147 -8.00 3.36 18.52
CA ALA A 147 -8.21 3.24 17.08
C ALA A 147 -9.72 3.21 16.79
N TYR A 148 -10.14 3.96 15.78
CA TYR A 148 -11.54 4.05 15.36
C TYR A 148 -11.70 3.70 13.89
N VAL A 149 -12.83 3.09 13.53
CA VAL A 149 -13.21 2.84 12.14
C VAL A 149 -14.63 3.34 11.88
N TYR A 150 -14.77 4.14 10.84
CA TYR A 150 -16.07 4.58 10.33
C TYR A 150 -16.28 4.06 8.91
N SER A 151 -17.51 3.70 8.58
CA SER A 151 -17.93 3.39 7.22
C SER A 151 -19.37 3.81 7.02
N ARG A 152 -19.71 4.18 5.77
CA ARG A 152 -21.08 4.56 5.40
C ARG A 152 -22.13 3.54 5.88
N THR A 153 -21.80 2.26 5.75
CA THR A 153 -22.57 1.15 6.32
C THR A 153 -21.90 0.73 7.62
N PHE A 154 -22.53 0.99 8.77
CA PHE A 154 -21.97 0.68 10.09
C PHE A 154 -21.60 -0.80 10.25
N ASP A 155 -22.38 -1.71 9.67
CA ASP A 155 -22.11 -3.14 9.70
C ASP A 155 -20.75 -3.51 9.06
N HIS A 156 -20.27 -2.76 8.07
CA HIS A 156 -18.95 -2.97 7.51
C HIS A 156 -17.84 -2.58 8.49
N ALA A 157 -18.00 -1.45 9.19
CA ALA A 157 -17.08 -1.03 10.24
C ALA A 157 -17.04 -2.07 11.39
N ARG A 158 -18.21 -2.59 11.81
CA ARG A 158 -18.30 -3.63 12.84
C ARG A 158 -17.58 -4.92 12.42
N LYS A 159 -17.81 -5.40 11.19
CA LYS A 159 -17.16 -6.60 10.66
C LYS A 159 -15.64 -6.43 10.56
N PHE A 160 -15.17 -5.26 10.14
CA PHE A 160 -13.74 -4.94 10.12
C PHE A 160 -13.14 -4.98 11.53
N ALA A 161 -13.79 -4.34 12.50
CA ALA A 161 -13.35 -4.36 13.89
C ALA A 161 -13.29 -5.77 14.49
N GLN A 162 -14.23 -6.65 14.13
CA GLN A 162 -14.25 -8.04 14.57
C GLN A 162 -13.14 -8.89 13.94
N LYS A 163 -12.77 -8.61 12.69
CA LYS A 163 -11.73 -9.34 11.94
C LYS A 163 -10.31 -8.89 12.34
N SER A 164 -10.15 -7.63 12.69
CA SER A 164 -8.85 -7.04 13.01
C SER A 164 -8.23 -7.65 14.27
N SER A 165 -6.96 -8.03 14.21
CA SER A 165 -6.18 -8.42 15.39
C SER A 165 -5.80 -7.21 16.26
N ILE A 166 -5.82 -6.01 15.68
CA ILE A 166 -5.58 -4.74 16.39
C ILE A 166 -6.93 -4.20 16.84
N LYS A 167 -7.06 -3.89 18.13
CA LYS A 167 -8.29 -3.34 18.72
C LYS A 167 -8.65 -2.03 18.02
N VAL A 168 -9.81 -2.01 17.37
CA VAL A 168 -10.37 -0.83 16.69
C VAL A 168 -11.87 -0.75 16.97
N GLU A 169 -12.36 0.42 17.36
CA GLU A 169 -13.76 0.62 17.72
C GLU A 169 -14.58 1.11 16.51
N PRO A 170 -15.67 0.43 16.13
CA PRO A 170 -16.53 0.89 15.05
C PRO A 170 -17.42 2.04 15.52
N VAL A 171 -17.43 3.14 14.77
CA VAL A 171 -18.20 4.35 15.11
C VAL A 171 -19.45 4.45 14.24
N LYS A 172 -20.62 4.69 14.87
CA LYS A 172 -21.93 4.72 14.19
C LYS A 172 -22.17 5.99 13.37
N THR A 173 -21.73 7.14 13.85
CA THR A 173 -22.01 8.42 13.20
C THR A 173 -20.72 9.17 12.93
N PHE A 174 -20.70 9.90 11.82
CA PHE A 174 -19.59 10.80 11.50
C PHE A 174 -19.43 11.91 12.56
N LEU A 175 -20.50 12.30 13.25
CA LEU A 175 -20.43 13.28 14.33
C LEU A 175 -19.76 12.71 15.60
N ALA A 176 -20.05 11.46 15.98
CA ALA A 176 -19.34 10.78 17.05
C ALA A 176 -17.86 10.51 16.70
N PHE A 177 -17.54 10.48 15.40
CA PHE A 177 -16.18 10.38 14.87
C PHE A 177 -15.38 11.68 15.09
N TRP A 178 -16.00 12.86 14.93
CA TRP A 178 -15.32 14.15 15.15
C TRP A 178 -15.06 14.48 16.62
N ILE A 179 -15.93 14.04 17.53
CA ILE A 179 -15.80 14.35 18.98
C ILE A 179 -14.66 13.53 19.64
N ARG A 180 -14.21 12.45 18.99
CA ARG A 180 -13.21 11.51 19.52
C ARG A 180 -11.81 11.67 18.90
N MET A 181 -11.63 12.61 17.97
CA MET A 181 -10.33 13.03 17.44
C MET A 181 -9.74 14.14 18.31
#